data_AF-A0A0G0LA24-F1
#
_entry.id   AF-A0A0G0LA24-F1
#
_cell.length_a   1.000
_cell.length_b   1.000
_cell.length_c   1.000
_cell.angle_alpha   90.00
_cell.angle_beta   90.00
_cell.angle_gamma   90.00
#
_symmetry.space_group_name_H-M   'P 1'
#
loop_
_entity.id
_entity.type
_entity.pdbx_description
1 polymer ?
#
loop_
_entity_poly.entity_id
_entity_poly.type
_entity_poly.pdbx_seq_one_letter_code
_entity_poly.pdbx_strand_id
1 'polypeptide(L)'
;MRKKAGLIIKILFFCGLFLISGTIAYFFRIYKNIVVTSPGTKQTTPAPTPTPDPLRIRNILLLGYAGGDHDGAALTDTIILARIYPKDKKIVLLSIPRDIWVPVPISKESTQHFKINHAFA
;
A
#
# COMPACT_ATOMS: atom_id res chain seq x y z
N MET A 1 -47.37 16.20 -42.14
CA MET A 1 -46.76 16.50 -40.81
C MET A 1 -46.66 15.31 -39.84
N ARG A 2 -47.54 14.30 -39.87
CA ARG A 2 -47.56 13.17 -38.91
C ARG A 2 -46.31 12.27 -38.86
N LYS A 3 -45.58 12.11 -39.99
CA LYS A 3 -44.39 11.24 -40.06
C LYS A 3 -43.18 11.77 -39.26
N LYS A 4 -43.03 13.10 -39.15
CA LYS A 4 -41.92 13.74 -38.40
C LYS A 4 -42.14 13.63 -36.88
N ALA A 5 -43.38 13.71 -36.41
CA ALA A 5 -43.73 13.55 -34.99
C ALA A 5 -43.43 12.12 -34.48
N GLY A 6 -43.71 11.08 -35.27
CA GLY A 6 -43.36 9.70 -34.92
C GLY A 6 -41.85 9.44 -34.87
N LEU A 7 -41.06 10.17 -35.67
CA LEU A 7 -39.60 10.09 -35.63
C LEU A 7 -39.03 10.74 -34.36
N ILE A 8 -39.57 11.90 -33.96
CA ILE A 8 -39.15 12.61 -32.74
C ILE A 8 -39.44 11.78 -31.48
N ILE A 9 -40.61 11.15 -31.41
CA ILE A 9 -40.98 10.27 -30.28
C ILE A 9 -40.01 9.08 -30.15
N LYS A 10 -39.61 8.48 -31.28
CA LYS A 10 -38.61 7.40 -31.28
C LYS A 10 -37.24 7.89 -30.81
N ILE A 11 -36.79 9.07 -31.26
CA ILE A 11 -35.52 9.65 -30.83
C ILE A 11 -35.52 9.94 -29.33
N LEU A 12 -36.60 10.50 -28.79
CA LEU A 12 -36.75 10.76 -27.36
C LEU A 12 -36.75 9.46 -26.54
N PHE A 13 -37.40 8.41 -27.03
CA PHE A 13 -37.38 7.09 -26.41
C PHE A 13 -35.97 6.49 -26.34
N PHE A 14 -35.23 6.51 -27.47
CA PHE A 14 -33.85 6.02 -27.51
C PHE A 14 -32.90 6.86 -26.65
N CYS A 15 -33.09 8.18 -26.61
CA CYS A 15 -32.29 9.08 -25.77
C CYS A 15 -32.53 8.82 -24.28
N GLY A 16 -33.79 8.62 -23.87
CA GLY A 16 -34.13 8.23 -22.50
C GLY A 16 -33.49 6.90 -22.11
N LEU A 17 -33.52 5.91 -22.99
CA LEU A 17 -32.93 4.59 -22.74
C LEU A 17 -31.39 4.65 -22.60
N PHE A 18 -30.75 5.52 -23.39
CA PHE A 18 -29.31 5.77 -23.29
C PHE A 18 -28.92 6.41 -21.95
N LEU A 19 -29.70 7.39 -21.47
CA LEU A 19 -29.45 8.02 -20.17
C LEU A 19 -29.63 7.03 -19.01
N ILE A 20 -30.66 6.18 -19.06
CA ILE A 20 -30.89 5.13 -18.05
C ILE A 20 -29.76 4.09 -18.06
N SER A 21 -29.27 3.69 -19.23
CA SER A 21 -28.12 2.78 -19.32
C SER A 21 -26.85 3.38 -18.72
N GLY A 22 -26.60 4.66 -18.97
CA GLY A 22 -25.46 5.39 -18.41
C GLY A 22 -25.49 5.47 -16.88
N THR A 23 -26.66 5.73 -16.29
CA THR A 23 -26.80 5.79 -14.82
C THR A 23 -26.61 4.41 -14.19
N ILE A 24 -27.17 3.35 -14.76
CA ILE A 24 -26.99 1.97 -14.28
C ILE A 24 -25.50 1.57 -14.33
N ALA A 25 -24.80 1.87 -15.43
CA ALA A 25 -23.38 1.56 -15.56
C ALA A 25 -22.52 2.31 -14.53
N TYR A 26 -22.85 3.58 -14.25
CA TYR A 26 -22.16 4.38 -13.23
C TYR A 26 -22.32 3.77 -11.83
N PHE A 27 -23.54 3.41 -11.44
CA PHE A 27 -23.80 2.76 -10.15
C PHE A 27 -23.11 1.39 -10.04
N PHE A 28 -23.09 0.60 -11.12
CA PHE A 28 -22.41 -0.71 -11.14
C PHE A 28 -20.89 -0.57 -10.96
N ARG A 29 -20.27 0.46 -11.56
CA ARG A 29 -18.83 0.75 -11.39
C ARG A 29 -18.50 1.11 -9.95
N ILE A 30 -19.33 1.91 -9.29
CA ILE A 30 -19.16 2.25 -7.87
C ILE A 30 -19.31 1.00 -7.00
N TYR A 31 -20.32 0.18 -7.23
CA TYR A 31 -20.54 -1.05 -6.46
C TYR A 31 -19.34 -1.99 -6.52
N LYS A 32 -18.75 -2.20 -7.71
CA LYS A 32 -17.53 -3.02 -7.87
C LYS A 32 -16.30 -2.46 -7.18
N ASN A 33 -16.17 -1.13 -7.10
CA ASN A 33 -15.03 -0.49 -6.43
C ASN A 33 -15.15 -0.50 -4.90
N ILE A 34 -16.37 -0.64 -4.35
CA ILE A 34 -16.64 -0.64 -2.91
C ILE A 34 -16.72 -2.08 -2.37
N VAL A 35 -17.21 -3.04 -3.16
CA VAL A 35 -17.23 -4.46 -2.77
C VAL A 35 -15.85 -5.06 -2.98
N VAL A 36 -15.05 -5.03 -1.92
CA VAL A 36 -13.89 -5.90 -1.78
C VAL A 36 -14.43 -7.33 -1.73
N THR A 37 -14.34 -8.06 -2.85
CA THR A 37 -14.52 -9.53 -2.84
C THR A 37 -13.37 -10.07 -2.01
N SER A 38 -13.59 -10.21 -0.70
CA SER A 38 -12.65 -10.85 0.19
C SER A 38 -12.44 -12.26 -0.38
N PRO A 39 -11.25 -12.61 -0.86
CA PRO A 39 -11.00 -13.97 -1.33
C PRO A 39 -11.40 -14.88 -0.19
N GLY A 40 -12.37 -15.77 -0.46
CA GLY A 40 -13.00 -16.60 0.56
C GLY A 40 -11.95 -17.13 1.51
N THR A 41 -12.14 -16.86 2.80
CA THR A 41 -11.24 -17.27 3.87
C THR A 41 -10.99 -18.76 3.67
N LYS A 42 -9.81 -19.12 3.16
CA LYS A 42 -9.37 -20.51 3.20
C LYS A 42 -9.39 -20.85 4.68
N GLN A 43 -10.32 -21.69 5.08
CA GLN A 43 -10.49 -22.13 6.44
C GLN A 43 -9.27 -23.02 6.74
N THR A 44 -8.15 -22.38 7.08
CA THR A 44 -6.99 -23.09 7.61
C THR A 44 -7.43 -23.55 8.98
N THR A 45 -7.58 -24.87 9.16
CA THR A 45 -7.56 -25.50 10.48
C THR A 45 -6.42 -24.83 11.26
N PRO A 46 -6.66 -24.24 12.45
CA PRO A 46 -5.59 -23.62 13.21
C PRO A 46 -4.61 -24.72 13.58
N ALA A 47 -3.54 -24.84 12.80
CA ALA A 47 -2.38 -25.59 13.21
C ALA A 47 -1.91 -24.94 14.52
N PRO A 48 -1.59 -25.72 15.56
CA PRO A 48 -1.01 -25.15 16.76
C PRO A 48 0.19 -24.32 16.33
N THR A 49 0.13 -23.01 16.57
CA THR A 49 1.27 -22.14 16.35
C THR A 49 2.40 -22.72 17.19
N PRO A 50 3.53 -23.14 16.59
CA PRO A 50 4.63 -23.67 17.36
C PRO A 50 5.01 -22.63 18.41
N THR A 51 5.19 -23.07 19.66
CA THR A 51 5.64 -22.20 20.75
C THR A 51 6.82 -21.38 20.28
N PRO A 52 6.78 -20.02 20.35
CA PRO A 52 7.87 -19.20 19.88
C PRO A 52 9.19 -19.60 20.56
N ASP A 53 10.20 -20.02 19.79
CA ASP A 53 11.52 -20.34 20.33
C ASP A 53 12.11 -19.07 20.98
N PRO A 54 12.28 -19.02 22.32
CA PRO A 54 12.76 -17.84 23.02
C PRO A 54 14.19 -17.46 22.61
N LEU A 55 14.96 -18.43 22.11
CA LEU A 55 16.35 -18.30 21.68
C LEU A 55 16.49 -18.11 20.16
N ARG A 56 15.38 -17.87 19.44
CA ARG A 56 15.42 -17.54 18.01
C ARG A 56 16.22 -16.27 17.75
N ILE A 57 16.99 -16.26 16.66
CA ILE A 57 17.71 -15.08 16.17
C ILE A 57 16.72 -13.95 15.91
N ARG A 58 17.06 -12.73 16.34
CA ARG A 58 16.23 -11.53 16.17
C ARG A 58 17.02 -10.45 15.43
N ASN A 59 16.34 -9.75 14.53
CA ASN A 59 16.87 -8.56 13.86
C ASN A 59 16.06 -7.36 14.36
N ILE A 60 16.75 -6.33 14.83
CA ILE A 60 16.17 -5.08 15.29
C ILE A 60 16.79 -3.97 14.45
N LEU A 61 15.96 -3.17 13.80
CA LEU A 61 16.40 -1.99 13.09
C LEU A 61 16.31 -0.79 14.03
N LEU A 62 17.45 -0.17 14.31
CA LEU A 62 17.56 1.03 15.14
C LEU A 62 17.65 2.24 14.20
N LEU A 63 16.75 3.21 14.43
CA LEU A 63 16.64 4.43 13.62
C LEU A 63 16.79 5.65 14.54
N GLY A 64 17.62 6.60 14.14
CA GLY A 64 17.77 7.90 14.80
C GLY A 64 17.48 9.02 13.81
N TYR A 65 16.41 9.77 14.07
CA TYR A 65 16.02 10.95 13.28
C TYR A 65 16.51 12.24 13.95
N ALA A 66 16.72 13.30 13.16
CA ALA A 66 17.31 14.55 13.65
C ALA A 66 16.47 15.26 14.73
N GLY A 67 15.14 15.27 14.57
CA GLY A 67 14.21 15.96 15.46
C GLY A 67 14.25 17.48 15.32
N GLY A 68 13.50 18.19 16.17
CA GLY A 68 13.47 19.66 16.20
C GLY A 68 12.52 20.32 15.19
N ASP A 69 12.63 21.64 15.08
CA ASP A 69 11.83 22.50 14.18
C ASP A 69 12.75 23.14 13.12
N HIS A 70 13.26 22.31 12.21
CA HIS A 70 14.09 22.74 11.11
C HIS A 70 13.88 21.85 9.87
N ASP A 71 14.33 22.34 8.72
CA ASP A 71 14.31 21.56 7.49
C ASP A 71 15.09 20.25 7.69
N GLY A 72 14.45 19.14 7.36
CA GLY A 72 15.03 17.80 7.51
C GLY A 72 14.93 17.21 8.92
N ALA A 73 14.10 17.77 9.82
CA ALA A 73 13.87 17.20 11.16
C ALA A 73 13.46 15.72 11.13
N ALA A 74 12.74 15.28 10.08
CA ALA A 74 12.29 13.90 9.92
C ALA A 74 13.34 12.95 9.28
N LEU A 75 14.49 13.46 8.81
CA LEU A 75 15.49 12.61 8.17
C LEU A 75 16.15 11.67 9.18
N THR A 76 16.40 10.43 8.75
CA THR A 76 17.06 9.42 9.59
C THR A 76 18.56 9.42 9.36
N ASP A 77 19.31 10.00 10.30
CA ASP A 77 20.76 10.12 10.23
C ASP A 77 21.50 8.87 10.72
N THR A 78 20.87 8.08 11.59
CA THR A 78 21.44 6.85 12.13
C THR A 78 20.57 5.66 11.74
N ILE A 79 21.16 4.69 11.04
CA ILE A 79 20.51 3.44 10.65
C ILE A 79 21.42 2.28 11.04
N ILE A 80 21.01 1.47 12.02
CA ILE A 80 21.79 0.31 12.49
C ILE A 80 20.92 -0.94 12.51
N LEU A 81 21.35 -1.98 11.81
CA LEU A 81 20.75 -3.31 11.92
C LEU A 81 21.46 -4.10 13.04
N ALA A 82 20.76 -4.30 14.15
CA ALA A 82 21.20 -5.13 15.25
C ALA A 82 20.70 -6.57 15.09
N ARG A 83 21.63 -7.50 14.84
CA ARG A 83 21.34 -8.93 14.77
C ARG A 83 21.76 -9.60 16.07
N ILE A 84 20.79 -10.13 16.79
CA ILE A 84 20.95 -10.75 18.11
C ILE A 84 20.95 -12.28 17.94
N TYR A 85 21.98 -12.92 18.48
CA TYR A 85 22.14 -14.37 18.57
C TYR A 85 22.05 -14.81 20.03
N PRO A 86 20.83 -15.09 20.56
CA PRO A 86 20.65 -15.40 21.98
C PRO A 86 21.37 -16.67 22.42
N LYS A 87 21.44 -17.69 21.55
CA LYS A 87 22.14 -18.96 21.82
C LYS A 87 23.64 -18.75 22.03
N ASP A 88 24.24 -17.89 21.20
CA ASP A 88 25.67 -17.62 21.21
C ASP A 88 26.08 -16.46 22.14
N LYS A 89 25.10 -15.77 22.74
CA LYS A 89 25.30 -14.53 23.52
C LYS A 89 26.06 -13.45 22.73
N LYS A 90 25.76 -13.32 21.44
CA LYS A 90 26.43 -12.38 20.52
C LYS A 90 25.45 -11.40 19.91
N ILE A 91 25.92 -10.19 19.65
CA ILE A 91 25.21 -9.16 18.89
C ILE A 91 26.13 -8.65 17.80
N VAL A 92 25.60 -8.56 16.59
CA VAL A 92 26.27 -7.93 15.44
C VAL A 92 25.53 -6.64 15.12
N LEU A 93 26.26 -5.53 15.06
CA LEU A 93 25.74 -4.23 14.69
C LEU A 93 26.26 -3.87 13.30
N LEU A 94 25.36 -3.75 12.34
CA LEU A 94 25.68 -3.31 10.98
C LEU A 94 25.17 -1.88 10.80
N SER A 95 26.09 -0.92 10.69
CA SER A 95 25.75 0.47 10.40
C SER A 95 25.54 0.65 8.90
N ILE A 96 24.44 1.30 8.52
CA ILE A 96 24.09 1.62 7.14
C ILE A 96 24.33 3.13 6.94
N PRO A 97 25.16 3.55 5.96
CA PRO A 97 25.39 4.97 5.70
C PRO A 97 24.13 5.66 5.17
N ARG A 98 23.81 6.85 5.69
CA ARG A 98 22.57 7.58 5.40
C ARG A 98 22.44 8.11 3.96
N ASP A 99 23.58 8.31 3.29
CA ASP A 99 23.67 8.96 1.97
C ASP A 99 23.74 7.96 0.80
N ILE A 100 23.50 6.66 1.05
CA ILE A 100 23.45 5.68 -0.05
C ILE A 100 22.25 5.94 -0.95
N TRP A 101 22.49 5.95 -2.26
CA TRP A 101 21.47 6.15 -3.28
C TRP A 101 20.77 4.84 -3.61
N VAL A 102 19.49 4.72 -3.27
CA VAL A 102 18.74 3.46 -3.34
C VAL A 102 17.33 3.69 -3.90
N PRO A 103 16.74 2.67 -4.55
CA PRO A 103 15.33 2.71 -4.92
C PRO A 103 14.45 2.63 -3.67
N VAL A 104 13.61 3.63 -3.46
CA VAL A 104 12.63 3.70 -2.36
C VAL A 104 11.21 3.59 -2.95
N PRO A 105 10.37 2.66 -2.47
CA PRO A 105 8.98 2.55 -2.91
C PRO A 105 8.16 3.69 -2.31
N ILE A 106 7.68 4.61 -3.15
CA ILE A 106 6.84 5.76 -2.74
C ILE A 106 5.35 5.37 -2.76
N SER A 107 4.99 4.41 -3.62
CA SER A 107 3.64 3.84 -3.70
C SER A 107 3.70 2.37 -4.12
N LYS A 108 2.55 1.67 -4.16
CA LYS A 108 2.48 0.28 -4.61
C LYS A 108 2.98 0.06 -6.04
N GLU A 109 2.92 1.10 -6.87
CA GLU A 109 3.21 1.06 -8.31
C GLU A 109 4.46 1.89 -8.67
N SER A 110 4.97 2.71 -7.74
CA SER A 110 6.04 3.67 -8.01
C SER A 110 7.22 3.48 -7.08
N THR A 111 8.40 3.40 -7.67
CA THR A 111 9.69 3.38 -6.99
C THR A 111 10.53 4.53 -7.54
N GLN A 112 11.12 5.32 -6.67
CA GLN A 112 11.97 6.44 -7.04
C GLN A 112 13.28 6.34 -6.26
N HIS A 113 14.38 6.77 -6.87
CA HIS A 113 15.67 6.77 -6.19
C HIS A 113 15.83 7.98 -5.28
N PHE A 114 16.25 7.72 -4.05
CA PHE A 114 16.59 8.74 -3.05
C PHE A 114 17.79 8.26 -2.22
N LYS A 115 18.36 9.18 -1.42
CA LYS A 115 19.22 8.78 -0.32
C LYS A 115 18.40 8.01 0.71
N ILE A 116 18.95 6.95 1.32
CA ILE A 116 18.20 6.07 2.23
C ILE A 116 17.61 6.83 3.44
N ASN A 117 18.24 7.91 3.89
CA ASN A 117 17.74 8.71 5.01
C ASN A 117 16.37 9.36 4.77
N HIS A 118 15.94 9.50 3.51
CA HIS A 118 14.60 9.97 3.15
C HIS A 118 13.53 8.88 3.26
N ALA A 119 13.88 7.60 3.42
CA ALA A 119 12.89 6.52 3.38
C ALA A 119 11.87 6.56 4.52
N PHE A 120 12.19 7.23 5.64
CA PHE A 120 11.28 7.44 6.77
C PHE A 120 10.43 8.72 6.64
N ALA A 121 10.95 9.73 5.93
CA ALA A 121 10.41 11.09 5.90
C ALA A 121 9.39 11.31 4.78
#